data_AF-A0A937JDF1-F1
#
_entry.id   AF-A0A937JDF1-F1
#
_cell.length_a   1.000
_cell.length_b   1.000
_cell.length_c   1.000
_cell.angle_alpha   90.00
_cell.angle_beta   90.00
_cell.angle_gamma   90.00
#
_symmetry.space_group_name_H-M   'P 1'
#
loop_
_entity.id
_entity.type
_entity.pdbx_description
1 polymer ?
#
loop_
_entity_poly.entity_id
_entity_poly.type
_entity_poly.pdbx_seq_one_letter_code
_entity_poly.pdbx_strand_id
1 'polypeptide(L)' 'MDSTQQDAFAHMLANTLNEPGAWPLYRKYVQRYPASFLKEKLDKVMATPPEQITTNRAAFFIFLIKQYDPRYHSRD' A
#
# COMPACT_ATOMS: atom_id res chain seq x y z
N MET A 1 14.91 3.55 8.37
CA MET A 1 14.65 2.16 7.93
C MET A 1 15.76 1.77 7.00
N ASP A 2 16.54 0.77 7.40
CA ASP A 2 17.61 0.19 6.57
C ASP A 2 17.00 -0.65 5.43
N SER A 3 17.76 -0.88 4.35
CA SER A 3 17.28 -1.60 3.15
C SER A 3 16.62 -2.95 3.46
N THR A 4 17.17 -3.71 4.40
CA THR A 4 16.62 -5.00 4.86
C THR A 4 15.25 -4.84 5.53
N GLN A 5 15.06 -3.77 6.32
CA GLN A 5 13.77 -3.48 6.95
C GLN A 5 12.72 -3.04 5.93
N GLN A 6 13.14 -2.31 4.90
CA GLN A 6 12.25 -1.91 3.81
C GLN A 6 11.76 -3.11 3.01
N ASP A 7 12.66 -4.05 2.70
CA ASP A 7 12.32 -5.28 1.98
C ASP A 7 11.41 -6.20 2.82
N ALA A 8 11.70 -6.36 4.11
CA ALA A 8 10.82 -7.10 5.01
C ALA A 8 9.42 -6.47 5.12
N PHE A 9 9.33 -5.14 5.19
CA PHE A 9 8.05 -4.45 5.26
C PHE A 9 7.29 -4.54 3.93
N ALA A 10 7.98 -4.45 2.80
CA ALA A 10 7.37 -4.62 1.48
C ALA A 10 6.83 -6.06 1.28
N HIS A 11 7.55 -7.08 1.74
CA HIS A 11 7.06 -8.46 1.74
C HIS A 11 5.85 -8.64 2.65
N MET A 12 5.85 -8.06 3.84
CA MET A 12 4.70 -8.08 4.74
C MET A 12 3.48 -7.46 4.05
N LEU A 13 3.62 -6.28 3.43
CA LEU A 13 2.53 -5.64 2.68
C LEU A 13 2.00 -6.53 1.57
N ALA A 14 2.88 -7.14 0.77
CA ALA A 14 2.51 -8.03 -0.32
C ALA A 14 1.70 -9.23 0.19
N ASN A 15 2.13 -9.86 1.28
CA ASN A 15 1.43 -11.00 1.88
C ASN A 15 0.09 -10.59 2.50
N THR A 16 0.04 -9.49 3.27
CA THR A 16 -1.19 -9.01 3.91
C THR A 16 -2.25 -8.59 2.89
N LEU A 17 -1.83 -8.03 1.76
CA LEU A 17 -2.71 -7.63 0.67
C LEU A 17 -3.05 -8.78 -0.29
N ASN A 18 -2.55 -9.99 -0.01
CA ASN A 18 -2.71 -11.20 -0.82
C ASN A 18 -2.19 -11.05 -2.27
N GLU A 19 -1.15 -10.24 -2.47
CA GLU A 19 -0.50 -9.97 -3.75
C GLU A 19 1.03 -10.16 -3.62
N PRO A 20 1.51 -11.39 -3.33
CA PRO A 20 2.94 -11.66 -3.11
C PRO A 20 3.81 -11.32 -4.33
N GLY A 21 3.26 -11.44 -5.54
CA GLY A 21 3.95 -11.10 -6.79
C GLY A 21 4.23 -9.60 -6.99
N ALA A 22 3.53 -8.73 -6.25
CA ALA A 22 3.67 -7.27 -6.36
C ALA A 22 4.71 -6.68 -5.37
N TRP A 23 5.54 -7.50 -4.72
CA TRP A 23 6.60 -7.03 -3.82
C TRP A 23 7.48 -5.89 -4.39
N PRO A 24 7.96 -5.93 -5.65
CA PRO A 24 8.77 -4.85 -6.21
C PRO A 24 8.05 -3.49 -6.24
N LEU A 25 6.71 -3.51 -6.39
CA LEU A 25 5.88 -2.32 -6.34
C LEU A 25 5.79 -1.79 -4.90
N TYR A 26 5.52 -2.66 -3.92
CA TYR A 26 5.44 -2.26 -2.52
C TYR A 26 6.77 -1.73 -2.00
N ARG A 27 7.90 -2.28 -2.45
CA ARG A 27 9.23 -1.77 -2.13
C ARG A 27 9.40 -0.31 -2.56
N LYS A 28 8.96 0.05 -3.77
CA LYS A 28 8.96 1.45 -4.24
C LYS A 28 8.11 2.35 -3.34
N TYR A 29 6.96 1.85 -2.85
CA TYR A 29 6.13 2.60 -1.92
C TYR A 29 6.77 2.77 -0.54
N VAL A 30 7.39 1.72 0.01
CA VAL A 30 8.12 1.78 1.29
C VAL A 30 9.32 2.74 1.22
N GLN A 31 9.95 2.88 0.06
CA GLN A 31 11.01 3.86 -0.16
C GLN A 31 10.48 5.29 -0.32
N ARG A 32 9.29 5.46 -0.91
CA ARG A 32 8.71 6.78 -1.21
C ARG A 32 7.93 7.38 -0.03
N TYR A 33 7.29 6.54 0.78
CA TYR A 33 6.38 6.98 1.85
C TYR A 33 6.87 6.51 3.21
N PRO A 34 6.64 7.29 4.27
CA PRO A 34 6.98 6.88 5.62
C PRO A 34 6.18 5.63 6.04
N ALA A 35 6.81 4.73 6.80
CA ALA A 35 6.19 3.48 7.20
C ALA A 35 4.87 3.68 7.96
N SER A 36 4.78 4.71 8.82
CA SER A 36 3.56 5.03 9.55
C SER A 36 2.39 5.36 8.62
N PHE A 37 2.65 6.07 7.51
CA PHE A 37 1.62 6.37 6.51
C PHE A 37 1.12 5.10 5.82
N LEU A 38 2.04 4.22 5.42
CA LEU A 38 1.68 2.95 4.79
C LEU A 38 0.92 2.03 5.75
N LYS A 39 1.30 1.99 7.03
CA LYS A 39 0.56 1.27 8.07
C LYS A 39 -0.84 1.81 8.26
N GLU A 40 -1.02 3.14 8.31
CA GLU A 40 -2.35 3.74 8.40
C GLU A 40 -3.24 3.35 7.22
N LYS A 41 -2.70 3.34 5.99
CA LYS A 41 -3.48 2.90 4.82
C LYS A 41 -3.79 1.42 4.88
N LEU A 42 -2.84 0.59 5.30
CA LEU A 42 -3.04 -0.85 5.46
C LEU A 42 -4.15 -1.14 6.47
N ASP A 43 -4.13 -0.46 7.62
CA ASP A 43 -5.15 -0.60 8.66
C ASP A 43 -6.55 -0.27 8.13
N LYS A 44 -6.68 0.84 7.38
CA LYS A 44 -7.92 1.20 6.69
C LYS A 44 -8.40 0.10 5.73
N VAL A 45 -7.50 -0.49 4.94
CA VAL A 45 -7.86 -1.59 4.03
C VAL A 45 -8.29 -2.84 4.79
N MET A 46 -7.63 -3.18 5.91
CA MET A 46 -7.99 -4.35 6.71
C MET A 46 -9.29 -4.16 7.50
N ALA A 47 -9.57 -2.94 7.95
CA ALA A 47 -10.81 -2.59 8.63
C ALA A 47 -12.01 -2.51 7.67
N THR A 48 -11.76 -2.32 6.37
CA THR A 48 -12.81 -2.28 5.36
C THR A 48 -13.30 -3.71 5.06
N PRO A 49 -14.60 -3.99 5.26
CA PRO A 49 -15.15 -5.31 4.95
C PRO A 49 -15.01 -5.59 3.45
N PRO A 50 -14.74 -6.85 3.06
CA PRO A 50 -14.46 -7.19 1.66
C PRO A 50 -15.63 -6.84 0.72
N GLU A 51 -16.86 -6.84 1.22
CA GLU A 51 -18.08 -6.47 0.48
C GLU A 51 -18.08 -5.01 0.01
N GLN A 52 -17.33 -4.13 0.68
CA GLN A 52 -17.18 -2.73 0.30
C GLN A 52 -15.98 -2.48 -0.63
N ILE A 53 -15.16 -3.50 -0.88
CA ILE A 53 -13.99 -3.41 -1.75
C ILE A 53 -14.41 -3.86 -3.15
N THR A 54 -14.50 -2.91 -4.08
CA THR A 54 -14.97 -3.15 -5.46
C THR A 54 -14.07 -4.05 -6.29
N THR A 55 -12.79 -4.16 -5.92
CA THR A 55 -11.78 -4.95 -6.63
C THR A 55 -11.10 -5.90 -5.66
N ASN A 56 -9.92 -5.57 -5.17
CA ASN A 56 -9.22 -6.35 -4.16
C ASN A 56 -8.50 -5.41 -3.18
N ARG A 57 -8.07 -5.97 -2.05
CA ARG A 57 -7.39 -5.21 -0.98
C ARG A 57 -6.14 -4.48 -1.48
N ALA A 58 -5.38 -5.09 -2.38
CA ALA A 58 -4.18 -4.50 -2.97
C ALA A 58 -4.48 -3.25 -3.82
N ALA A 59 -5.48 -3.33 -4.70
CA ALA A 59 -5.92 -2.23 -5.53
C ALA A 59 -6.49 -1.09 -4.67
N PHE A 60 -7.25 -1.43 -3.62
CA PHE A 60 -7.76 -0.43 -2.68
C PHE A 60 -6.62 0.25 -1.90
N PHE A 61 -5.62 -0.50 -1.45
CA PHE A 61 -4.43 0.06 -0.81
C PHE A 61 -3.69 1.04 -1.73
N ILE A 62 -3.46 0.66 -2.99
CA ILE A 62 -2.81 1.51 -4.00
C ILE A 62 -3.64 2.77 -4.26
N PHE A 63 -4.96 2.64 -4.33
CA PHE A 63 -5.88 3.77 -4.49
C PHE A 63 -5.75 4.75 -3.32
N LEU A 64 -5.77 4.27 -2.07
CA LEU A 64 -5.60 5.10 -0.89
C LEU A 64 -4.24 5.80 -0.85
N ILE A 65 -3.17 5.16 -1.32
CA ILE A 65 -1.86 5.82 -1.45
C ILE A 65 -1.94 6.94 -2.51
N LYS A 66 -2.50 6.64 -3.69
CA LYS A 66 -2.59 7.59 -4.80
C LYS A 66 -3.45 8.80 -4.49
N GLN A 67 -4.56 8.62 -3.76
CA GLN A 67 -5.44 9.71 -3.36
C GLN A 67 -4.72 10.77 -2.52
N TYR A 68 -3.72 10.37 -1.73
CA TYR A 68 -2.90 11.28 -0.93
C TYR A 68 -1.70 11.86 -1.70
N ASP A 69 -1.40 11.36 -2.91
CA ASP A 69 -0.33 11.92 -3.72
C ASP A 69 -0.85 13.19 -4.43
N PRO A 70 -0.31 14.38 -4.13
CA PRO A 70 -0.80 15.63 -4.71
C PRO A 70 -0.66 15.66 -6.24
N ARG A 71 0.26 14.87 -6.81
CA ARG A 71 0.42 14.74 -8.27
C ARG A 71 -0.70 13.95 -8.95
N TYR A 72 -1.53 13.24 -8.19
CA TYR A 72 -2.68 12.52 -8.71
C TYR A 72 -3.89 13.45 -8.91
N HIS A 73 -4.03 14.50 -8.10
CA HIS A 73 -5.10 15.50 -8.21
C HIS A 73 -4.89 16.54 -9.33
N SER A 74 -3.72 16.55 -9.99
CA SER A 74 -3.40 17.47 -11.08
C SER A 74 -3.70 16.92 -12.49
N ARG A 75 -4.52 15.86 -12.58
CA ARG A 75 -5.08 15.36 -13.84
C ARG A 75 -6.59 15.58 -13.83
N ASP A 76 -6.99 16.84 -13.97
CA ASP A 76 -8.26 17.26 -14.53
C ASP A 76 -7.94 18.21 -15.70
#